data_AF-A0A7W1JZ12-F1
#
_entry.id   AF-A0A7W1JZ12-F1
#
_cell.length_a   1.000
_cell.length_b   1.000
_cell.length_c   1.000
_cell.angle_alpha   90.00
_cell.angle_beta   90.00
_cell.angle_gamma   90.00
#
_symmetry.space_group_name_H-M   'P 1'
#
loop_
_entity.id
_entity.type
_entity.pdbx_description
1 polymer ?
#
loop_
_entity_poly.entity_id
_entity_poly.type
_entity_poly.pdbx_seq_one_letter_code
_entity_poly.pdbx_strand_id
1 'polypeptide(L)'
;MNADGSGARSITNGPSGRNFDPAWSPDGSRIVFSSTRDNGLTQEVYVMNADGSAQTRLTSLGAYNLMASWSPDGRKIVFMSGRDGSQEIYIMNPDGTAQTRVTPDAFNDAMPAWSPDGTRIVFASGHDDHGNLYTINPNGTGETRLTQGSAFSVEPSWGVRVAAPTSACTITGTAHRDTLRGTARRDVICGLGSNDTLFGLAGNDLLKGGPGNDVLIGGAGTDTADGGPGRDRCAAEAKISC
;
A
#
# COMPACT_ATOMS: atom_id res chain seq x y z
N MET A 1 -4.82 13.24 -17.88
CA MET A 1 -4.02 12.68 -18.97
C MET A 1 -4.37 11.21 -19.11
N ASN A 2 -4.28 10.67 -20.32
CA ASN A 2 -4.41 9.24 -20.57
C ASN A 2 -3.15 8.51 -20.05
N ALA A 3 -3.23 7.19 -19.88
CA ALA A 3 -2.10 6.38 -19.40
C ALA A 3 -0.89 6.41 -20.35
N ASP A 4 -1.10 6.72 -21.62
CA ASP A 4 -0.07 6.90 -22.65
C ASP A 4 0.56 8.31 -22.65
N GLY A 5 0.15 9.19 -21.74
CA GLY A 5 0.62 10.57 -21.66
C GLY A 5 -0.13 11.57 -22.54
N SER A 6 -1.05 11.13 -23.40
CA SER A 6 -1.85 12.02 -24.25
C SER A 6 -2.97 12.73 -23.46
N GLY A 7 -3.53 13.80 -24.05
CA GLY A 7 -4.63 14.55 -23.42
C GLY A 7 -4.24 15.23 -22.10
N ALA A 8 -2.96 15.58 -21.94
CA ALA A 8 -2.50 16.36 -20.81
C ALA A 8 -3.13 17.76 -20.85
N ARG A 9 -3.76 18.16 -19.74
CA ARG A 9 -4.34 19.50 -19.55
C ARG A 9 -4.04 19.99 -18.14
N SER A 10 -3.86 21.30 -17.98
CA SER A 10 -3.84 21.90 -16.65
C SER A 10 -5.24 21.84 -16.04
N ILE A 11 -5.33 21.37 -14.81
CA ILE A 11 -6.58 21.29 -14.04
C ILE A 11 -6.54 22.13 -12.76
N THR A 12 -5.37 22.67 -12.40
CA THR A 12 -5.23 23.62 -11.31
C THR A 12 -5.31 25.04 -11.88
N ASN A 13 -6.29 25.81 -11.41
CA ASN A 13 -6.46 27.21 -11.77
C ASN A 13 -6.30 28.04 -10.49
N GLY A 14 -5.31 28.94 -10.43
CA GLY A 14 -5.03 29.75 -9.24
C GLY A 14 -3.78 30.63 -9.39
N PRO A 15 -3.56 31.59 -8.45
CA PRO A 15 -2.35 32.42 -8.42
C PRO A 15 -1.07 31.57 -8.28
N SER A 16 0.10 32.20 -8.45
CA SER A 16 1.45 31.64 -8.70
C SER A 16 2.05 30.68 -7.65
N GLY A 17 1.24 29.89 -6.94
CA GLY A 17 1.66 28.85 -6.02
C GLY A 17 2.03 27.54 -6.71
N ARG A 18 2.92 26.79 -6.07
CA ARG A 18 3.28 25.42 -6.42
C ARG A 18 2.26 24.43 -5.85
N ASN A 19 1.93 23.40 -6.62
CA ASN A 19 1.05 22.30 -6.20
C ASN A 19 1.89 21.03 -6.06
N PHE A 20 1.57 20.21 -5.06
CA PHE A 20 2.33 19.03 -4.64
C PHE A 20 1.37 17.87 -4.33
N ASP A 21 1.92 16.66 -4.29
CA ASP A 21 1.31 15.46 -3.70
C ASP A 21 -0.15 15.20 -4.12
N PRO A 22 -0.49 15.18 -5.44
CA PRO A 22 -1.84 14.88 -5.85
C PRO A 22 -2.19 13.41 -5.58
N ALA A 23 -3.37 13.17 -5.00
CA ALA A 23 -3.94 11.84 -4.80
C ALA A 23 -5.41 11.79 -5.24
N TRP A 24 -5.75 10.76 -6.01
CA TRP A 24 -7.12 10.52 -6.48
C TRP A 24 -7.99 9.95 -5.38
N SER A 25 -9.27 10.35 -5.35
CA SER A 25 -10.28 9.63 -4.58
C SER A 25 -10.50 8.22 -5.15
N PRO A 26 -10.95 7.24 -4.35
CA PRO A 26 -11.10 5.86 -4.79
C PRO A 26 -12.06 5.67 -5.97
N ASP A 27 -13.07 6.54 -6.06
CA ASP A 27 -14.06 6.58 -7.15
C ASP A 27 -13.59 7.39 -8.37
N GLY A 28 -12.38 7.98 -8.32
CA GLY A 28 -11.83 8.82 -9.37
C GLY A 28 -12.54 10.15 -9.59
N SER A 29 -13.48 10.54 -8.72
CA SER A 29 -14.29 11.75 -8.91
C SER A 29 -13.58 13.04 -8.44
N ARG A 30 -12.62 12.91 -7.53
CA ARG A 30 -11.93 14.04 -6.88
C ARG A 30 -10.44 13.81 -6.78
N ILE A 31 -9.71 14.90 -6.60
CA ILE A 31 -8.27 14.92 -6.37
C ILE A 31 -8.04 15.74 -5.10
N VAL A 32 -7.29 15.18 -4.14
CA VAL A 32 -6.70 15.94 -3.04
C VAL A 32 -5.26 16.29 -3.41
N PHE A 33 -4.79 17.48 -3.05
CA PHE A 33 -3.43 17.94 -3.33
C PHE A 33 -3.01 19.02 -2.35
N SER A 34 -1.71 19.27 -2.22
CA SER A 34 -1.19 20.36 -1.41
C SER A 34 -0.81 21.57 -2.27
N SER A 35 -1.01 22.78 -1.78
CA SER A 35 -0.76 24.00 -2.56
C SER A 35 -0.25 25.17 -1.72
N THR A 36 0.71 25.92 -2.26
CA THR A 36 1.19 27.19 -1.66
C THR A 36 0.42 28.43 -2.17
N ARG A 37 -0.71 28.24 -2.84
CA ARG A 37 -1.42 29.31 -3.57
C ARG A 37 -1.92 30.48 -2.73
N ASP A 38 -2.10 30.31 -1.42
CA ASP A 38 -2.67 31.37 -0.58
C ASP A 38 -1.64 32.42 -0.15
N ASN A 39 -0.42 32.00 0.19
CA ASN A 39 0.61 32.88 0.75
C ASN A 39 2.01 32.68 0.16
N GLY A 40 2.21 31.68 -0.71
CA GLY A 40 3.49 31.34 -1.33
C GLY A 40 4.51 30.66 -0.41
N LEU A 41 4.20 30.51 0.88
CA LEU A 41 5.12 30.08 1.93
C LEU A 41 4.75 28.72 2.53
N THR A 42 3.50 28.53 2.92
CA THR A 42 3.00 27.29 3.53
C THR A 42 2.09 26.54 2.57
N GLN A 43 2.23 25.22 2.54
CA GLN A 43 1.32 24.35 1.81
C GLN A 43 0.05 24.10 2.62
N GLU A 44 -1.08 24.21 1.95
CA GLU A 44 -2.38 23.82 2.47
C GLU A 44 -2.96 22.67 1.67
N VAL A 45 -3.78 21.83 2.30
CA VAL A 45 -4.47 20.73 1.63
C VAL A 45 -5.72 21.27 0.95
N TYR A 46 -5.89 20.90 -0.31
CA TYR A 46 -7.02 21.25 -1.17
C TYR A 46 -7.67 20.00 -1.73
N VAL A 47 -8.96 20.10 -2.03
CA VAL A 47 -9.68 19.11 -2.84
C VAL A 47 -10.30 19.81 -4.05
N MET A 48 -10.38 19.09 -5.17
CA MET A 48 -11.09 19.53 -6.36
C MET A 48 -11.76 18.34 -7.04
N ASN A 49 -12.69 18.61 -7.95
CA ASN A 49 -13.22 17.61 -8.86
C ASN A 49 -12.13 17.16 -9.84
N ALA A 50 -12.28 15.94 -10.38
CA ALA A 50 -11.39 15.35 -11.39
C ALA A 50 -11.18 16.25 -12.62
N ASP A 51 -12.14 17.12 -12.93
CA ASP A 51 -12.08 18.05 -14.03
C ASP A 51 -11.39 19.39 -13.71
N GLY A 52 -10.97 19.58 -12.45
CA GLY A 52 -10.34 20.80 -11.94
C GLY A 52 -11.32 21.82 -11.35
N SER A 53 -12.63 21.57 -11.38
CA SER A 53 -13.64 22.44 -10.78
C SER A 53 -13.74 22.27 -9.26
N ALA A 54 -14.47 23.17 -8.59
CA ALA A 54 -14.76 23.11 -7.16
C ALA A 54 -13.52 23.03 -6.24
N GLN A 55 -12.44 23.74 -6.57
CA GLN A 55 -11.22 23.76 -5.76
C GLN A 55 -11.51 24.41 -4.40
N THR A 56 -11.33 23.64 -3.33
CA THR A 56 -11.70 24.03 -1.96
C THR A 56 -10.54 23.72 -1.02
N ARG A 57 -10.14 24.70 -0.20
CA ARG A 57 -9.12 24.51 0.84
C ARG A 57 -9.73 23.76 2.03
N LEU A 58 -9.02 22.75 2.53
CA LEU A 58 -9.44 21.92 3.65
C LEU A 58 -8.74 22.27 4.96
N THR A 59 -7.58 22.94 4.92
CA THR A 59 -6.79 23.29 6.12
C THR A 59 -6.71 24.79 6.37
N SER A 60 -6.34 25.16 7.60
CA SER A 60 -6.15 26.54 8.05
C SER A 60 -4.72 27.01 7.82
N LEU A 61 -4.58 28.29 7.46
CA LEU A 61 -3.28 28.93 7.25
C LEU A 61 -2.44 28.98 8.54
N GLY A 62 -1.12 28.88 8.37
CA GLY A 62 -0.15 29.10 9.46
C GLY A 62 0.66 27.86 9.86
N ALA A 63 0.46 26.73 9.19
CA ALA A 63 1.27 25.52 9.33
C ALA A 63 1.47 24.84 7.98
N TYR A 64 2.46 23.94 7.89
CA TYR A 64 2.63 23.10 6.71
C TYR A 64 1.63 21.93 6.77
N ASN A 65 0.83 21.77 5.72
CA ASN A 65 -0.13 20.67 5.56
C ASN A 65 0.11 19.96 4.20
N LEU A 66 0.57 18.71 4.26
CA LEU A 66 1.21 18.00 3.15
C LEU A 66 0.74 16.55 3.02
N MET A 67 1.07 15.91 1.89
CA MET A 67 1.01 14.45 1.73
C MET A 67 -0.36 13.85 2.05
N ALA A 68 -1.40 14.48 1.51
CA ALA A 68 -2.77 14.06 1.75
C ALA A 68 -3.11 12.80 0.92
N SER A 69 -3.84 11.87 1.53
CA SER A 69 -4.29 10.63 0.89
C SER A 69 -5.70 10.24 1.32
N TRP A 70 -6.48 9.68 0.40
CA TRP A 70 -7.85 9.24 0.65
C TRP A 70 -7.89 7.89 1.37
N SER A 71 -8.86 7.71 2.26
CA SER A 71 -9.25 6.38 2.71
C SER A 71 -9.84 5.57 1.55
N PRO A 72 -9.74 4.22 1.57
CA PRO A 72 -10.24 3.38 0.49
C PRO A 72 -11.75 3.50 0.25
N ASP A 73 -12.51 3.87 1.29
CA ASP A 73 -13.95 4.12 1.20
C ASP A 73 -14.31 5.57 0.81
N GLY A 74 -13.30 6.44 0.61
CA GLY A 74 -13.46 7.83 0.23
C GLY A 74 -14.06 8.75 1.30
N ARG A 75 -14.22 8.27 2.54
CA ARG A 75 -14.87 9.02 3.63
C ARG A 75 -13.92 9.83 4.50
N LYS A 76 -12.62 9.60 4.40
CA LYS A 76 -11.59 10.29 5.19
C LYS A 76 -10.41 10.66 4.31
N ILE A 77 -9.67 11.67 4.76
CA ILE A 77 -8.38 12.06 4.22
C ILE A 77 -7.38 12.01 5.38
N VAL A 78 -6.26 11.33 5.19
CA VAL A 78 -5.10 11.42 6.08
C VAL A 78 -4.10 12.42 5.50
N PHE A 79 -3.40 13.16 6.34
CA PHE A 79 -2.40 14.14 5.92
C PHE A 79 -1.38 14.41 7.03
N MET A 80 -0.22 14.96 6.67
CA MET A 80 0.78 15.46 7.62
C MET A 80 0.47 16.92 7.97
N SER A 81 0.57 17.30 9.25
CA SER A 81 0.47 18.69 9.69
C SER A 81 1.53 19.07 10.72
N GLY A 82 2.15 20.24 10.54
CA GLY A 82 3.07 20.85 11.50
C GLY A 82 2.41 21.80 12.51
N ARG A 83 1.10 21.71 12.72
CA ARG A 83 0.32 22.72 13.45
C ARG A 83 0.54 22.77 14.97
N ASP A 84 1.14 21.72 15.54
CA ASP A 84 1.34 21.57 16.99
C ASP A 84 2.81 21.65 17.42
N GLY A 85 3.70 22.10 16.54
CA GLY A 85 5.13 22.25 16.82
C GLY A 85 6.01 21.11 16.30
N SER A 86 5.51 19.87 16.29
CA SER A 86 6.07 18.73 15.55
C SER A 86 5.26 18.44 14.29
N GLN A 87 5.85 17.71 13.34
CA GLN A 87 5.11 17.15 12.19
C GLN A 87 4.33 15.93 12.65
N GLU A 88 3.03 15.91 12.45
CA GLU A 88 2.15 14.88 13.00
C GLU A 88 1.14 14.40 11.96
N ILE A 89 0.63 13.18 12.14
CA ILE A 89 -0.39 12.62 11.25
C ILE A 89 -1.78 13.00 11.74
N TYR A 90 -2.58 13.51 10.81
CA TYR A 90 -3.95 13.94 11.04
C TYR A 90 -4.91 13.25 10.08
N ILE A 91 -6.16 13.07 10.52
CA ILE A 91 -7.27 12.68 9.65
C ILE A 91 -8.36 13.74 9.66
N MET A 92 -9.11 13.84 8.57
CA MET A 92 -10.26 14.72 8.46
C MET A 92 -11.34 14.14 7.54
N ASN A 93 -12.53 14.74 7.56
CA ASN A 93 -13.55 14.51 6.54
C ASN A 93 -13.13 15.21 5.22
N PRO A 94 -13.61 14.73 4.06
CA PRO A 94 -13.34 15.33 2.75
C PRO A 94 -13.83 16.76 2.55
N ASP A 95 -14.66 17.27 3.45
CA ASP A 95 -15.12 18.67 3.51
C ASP A 95 -14.24 19.54 4.43
N GLY A 96 -13.17 18.98 4.99
CA GLY A 96 -12.24 19.66 5.89
C GLY A 96 -12.67 19.66 7.36
N THR A 97 -13.84 19.12 7.68
CA THR A 97 -14.33 19.03 9.07
C THR A 97 -13.70 17.85 9.83
N ALA A 98 -13.91 17.81 11.15
CA ALA A 98 -13.47 16.72 12.02
C ALA A 98 -11.97 16.40 11.92
N GLN A 99 -11.13 17.44 11.90
CA GLN A 99 -9.68 17.26 11.90
C GLN A 99 -9.21 16.78 13.28
N THR A 100 -8.58 15.61 13.33
CA THR A 100 -8.07 15.00 14.56
C THR A 100 -6.66 14.46 14.36
N ARG A 101 -5.79 14.71 15.33
CA ARG A 101 -4.44 14.12 15.38
C ARG A 101 -4.56 12.62 15.66
N VAL A 102 -3.74 11.82 14.98
CA VAL A 102 -3.71 10.35 15.10
C VAL A 102 -2.47 9.88 15.87
N THR A 103 -1.32 10.49 15.63
CA THR A 103 -0.06 10.14 16.28
C THR A 103 0.02 10.81 17.66
N PRO A 104 0.27 10.07 18.76
CA PRO A 104 0.17 10.62 20.12
C PRO A 104 1.44 11.35 20.60
N ASP A 105 2.59 11.02 20.05
CA ASP A 105 3.90 11.41 20.58
C ASP A 105 4.49 12.59 19.80
N ALA A 106 5.33 13.42 20.41
CA ALA A 106 5.80 14.69 19.84
C ALA A 106 6.99 14.55 18.86
N PHE A 107 7.10 13.43 18.16
CA PHE A 107 8.14 13.20 17.18
C PHE A 107 7.66 13.58 15.79
N ASN A 108 8.59 13.80 14.86
CA ASN A 108 8.20 14.12 13.50
C ASN A 108 7.73 12.85 12.78
N ASP A 109 6.45 12.85 12.41
CA ASP A 109 5.77 11.82 11.64
C ASP A 109 5.38 12.33 10.25
N ALA A 110 5.57 11.47 9.25
CA ALA A 110 5.51 11.85 7.86
C ALA A 110 4.94 10.78 6.93
N MET A 111 4.58 11.21 5.73
CA MET A 111 4.21 10.34 4.59
C MET A 111 3.13 9.31 4.92
N PRO A 112 1.96 9.74 5.44
CA PRO A 112 0.93 8.79 5.83
C PRO A 112 0.24 8.16 4.62
N ALA A 113 -0.11 6.88 4.72
CA ALA A 113 -0.93 6.19 3.73
C ALA A 113 -1.93 5.22 4.36
N TRP A 114 -3.15 5.18 3.83
CA TRP A 114 -4.17 4.22 4.25
C TRP A 114 -3.88 2.82 3.75
N SER A 115 -4.11 1.84 4.63
CA SER A 115 -4.22 0.44 4.24
C SER A 115 -5.37 0.22 3.25
N PRO A 116 -5.28 -0.77 2.34
CA PRO A 116 -6.33 -1.03 1.34
C PRO A 116 -7.69 -1.38 1.94
N ASP A 117 -7.70 -1.96 3.15
CA ASP A 117 -8.93 -2.27 3.90
C ASP A 117 -9.42 -1.11 4.77
N GLY A 118 -8.66 -0.01 4.85
CA GLY A 118 -9.00 1.18 5.63
C GLY A 118 -8.86 1.00 7.14
N THR A 119 -8.27 -0.08 7.63
CA THR A 119 -8.19 -0.40 9.07
C THR A 119 -6.98 0.20 9.75
N ARG A 120 -5.93 0.49 8.99
CA ARG A 120 -4.64 1.04 9.44
C ARG A 120 -4.14 2.19 8.59
N ILE A 121 -3.29 3.00 9.19
CA ILE A 121 -2.47 4.02 8.54
C ILE A 121 -1.01 3.60 8.72
N VAL A 122 -0.21 3.65 7.66
CA VAL A 122 1.26 3.51 7.73
C VAL A 122 1.88 4.90 7.64
N PHE A 123 2.98 5.14 8.35
CA PHE A 123 3.71 6.41 8.35
C PHE A 123 5.19 6.18 8.65
N ALA A 124 6.02 7.16 8.31
CA ALA A 124 7.41 7.21 8.73
C ALA A 124 7.52 8.07 10.00
N SER A 125 8.29 7.62 10.98
CA SER A 125 8.42 8.27 12.29
C SER A 125 9.87 8.41 12.72
N GLY A 126 10.16 9.52 13.41
CA GLY A 126 11.48 9.88 13.93
C GLY A 126 11.77 9.45 15.37
N HIS A 127 11.01 8.52 15.97
CA HIS A 127 11.17 8.13 17.38
C HIS A 127 12.57 7.61 17.76
N ASP A 128 13.33 7.04 16.81
CA ASP A 128 14.42 6.10 17.10
C ASP A 128 15.79 6.50 16.48
N ASP A 129 16.09 7.80 16.42
CA ASP A 129 17.29 8.43 15.77
C ASP A 129 17.40 8.21 14.24
N HIS A 130 16.61 7.29 13.68
CA HIS A 130 16.49 6.98 12.26
C HIS A 130 15.01 6.86 11.90
N GLY A 131 14.62 7.43 10.76
CA GLY A 131 13.24 7.32 10.28
C GLY A 131 12.83 5.86 10.11
N ASN A 132 11.82 5.40 10.85
CA ASN A 132 11.31 4.03 10.81
C ASN A 132 9.84 4.02 10.40
N LEU A 133 9.37 2.91 9.82
CA LEU A 133 7.97 2.77 9.43
C LEU A 133 7.14 2.21 10.58
N TYR A 134 5.97 2.79 10.78
CA TYR A 134 5.00 2.39 11.80
C TYR A 134 3.63 2.24 11.17
N THR A 135 2.77 1.48 11.84
CA THR A 135 1.33 1.46 11.55
C THR A 135 0.56 1.84 12.80
N ILE A 136 -0.59 2.49 12.61
CA ILE A 136 -1.48 2.89 13.70
C ILE A 136 -2.93 2.73 13.24
N ASN A 137 -3.84 2.51 14.19
CA ASN A 137 -5.27 2.57 13.90
C ASN A 137 -5.69 4.04 13.67
N PRO A 138 -6.69 4.32 12.81
CA PRO A 138 -7.16 5.68 12.56
C PRO A 138 -7.66 6.45 13.79
N ASN A 139 -7.96 5.75 14.88
CA ASN A 139 -8.34 6.34 16.16
C ASN A 139 -7.14 6.66 17.07
N GLY A 140 -5.90 6.51 16.57
CA GLY A 140 -4.66 6.79 17.31
C GLY A 140 -4.21 5.69 18.27
N THR A 141 -4.79 4.48 18.17
CA THR A 141 -4.41 3.34 19.04
C THR A 141 -3.62 2.28 18.27
N GLY A 142 -3.02 1.33 18.99
CA GLY A 142 -2.45 0.11 18.39
C GLY A 142 -1.25 0.38 17.50
N GLU A 143 -0.44 1.38 17.84
CA GLU A 143 0.78 1.70 17.11
C GLU A 143 1.75 0.50 17.11
N THR A 144 2.36 0.22 15.96
CA THR A 144 3.29 -0.91 15.77
C THR A 144 4.39 -0.53 14.80
N ARG A 145 5.65 -0.66 15.22
CA ARG A 145 6.83 -0.49 14.37
C ARG A 145 6.98 -1.66 13.38
N LEU A 146 7.21 -1.35 12.10
CA LEU A 146 7.38 -2.32 11.01
C LEU A 146 8.83 -2.58 10.62
N THR A 147 9.70 -1.56 10.66
CA THR A 147 11.11 -1.68 10.25
C THR A 147 12.04 -1.62 11.44
N GLN A 148 13.18 -2.31 11.36
CA GLN A 148 14.23 -2.28 12.38
C GLN A 148 15.57 -1.95 11.70
N GLY A 149 16.40 -1.13 12.36
CA GLY A 149 17.75 -0.78 11.87
C GLY A 149 18.04 0.72 11.82
N SER A 150 19.25 1.06 11.39
CA SER A 150 19.79 2.43 11.29
C SER A 150 19.62 3.07 9.90
N ALA A 151 18.98 2.38 8.96
CA ALA A 151 18.68 2.95 7.65
C ALA A 151 17.36 3.73 7.70
N PHE A 152 17.33 4.91 7.07
CA PHE A 152 16.09 5.68 6.90
C PHE A 152 15.11 4.88 6.03
N SER A 153 13.95 4.57 6.61
CA SER A 153 12.80 4.01 5.90
C SER A 153 11.74 5.10 5.78
N VAL A 154 11.57 5.61 4.57
CA VAL A 154 10.68 6.73 4.23
C VAL A 154 9.78 6.35 3.06
N GLU A 155 8.70 7.09 2.85
CA GLU A 155 7.73 6.90 1.76
C GLU A 155 7.05 5.51 1.76
N PRO A 156 6.40 5.11 2.88
CA PRO A 156 5.70 3.85 2.90
C PRO A 156 4.53 3.86 1.91
N SER A 157 4.34 2.73 1.23
CA SER A 157 3.15 2.47 0.45
C SER A 157 2.60 1.10 0.80
N TRP A 158 1.28 0.97 0.80
CA TRP A 158 0.66 -0.34 0.91
C TRP A 158 0.76 -1.04 -0.44
N GLY A 159 1.59 -2.07 -0.50
CA GLY A 159 1.54 -3.01 -1.61
C GLY A 159 0.23 -3.79 -1.58
N VAL A 160 -0.44 -3.89 -2.72
CA VAL A 160 -1.43 -4.96 -2.90
C VAL A 160 -0.64 -6.26 -2.77
N ARG A 161 -0.92 -7.07 -1.73
CA ARG A 161 -0.64 -8.50 -1.86
C ARG A 161 -1.55 -8.96 -2.97
N VAL A 162 -1.05 -8.91 -4.21
CA VAL A 162 -1.66 -9.64 -5.31
C VAL A 162 -1.58 -11.07 -4.82
N ALA A 163 -2.70 -11.62 -4.35
CA ALA A 163 -2.81 -13.05 -4.18
C ALA A 163 -2.24 -13.63 -5.48
N ALA A 164 -1.21 -14.47 -5.37
CA ALA A 164 -0.49 -14.98 -6.53
C ALA A 164 -1.53 -15.29 -7.60
N PRO A 165 -1.39 -14.73 -8.82
CA PRO A 165 -2.48 -14.67 -9.79
C PRO A 165 -3.14 -16.03 -9.83
N THR A 166 -4.45 -16.08 -9.57
CA THR A 166 -5.29 -17.28 -9.59
C THR A 166 -5.46 -17.77 -11.03
N SER A 167 -4.33 -17.97 -11.70
CA SER A 167 -4.25 -18.63 -12.99
C SER A 167 -4.82 -20.02 -12.79
N ALA A 168 -5.65 -20.47 -13.73
CA ALA A 168 -6.08 -21.85 -13.79
C ALA A 168 -4.86 -22.76 -13.77
N CYS A 169 -4.94 -23.88 -13.05
CA CYS A 169 -3.86 -24.85 -12.97
C CYS A 169 -3.49 -25.30 -14.40
N THR A 170 -2.23 -25.13 -14.79
CA THR A 170 -1.69 -25.73 -16.03
C THR A 170 -1.45 -27.22 -15.85
N ILE A 171 -1.16 -27.63 -14.61
CA ILE A 171 -1.00 -29.02 -14.20
C ILE A 171 -1.82 -29.24 -12.93
N THR A 172 -2.69 -30.24 -12.96
CA THR A 172 -3.60 -30.57 -11.84
C THR A 172 -3.44 -32.02 -11.46
N GLY A 173 -3.25 -32.27 -10.17
CA GLY A 173 -3.29 -33.61 -9.56
C GLY A 173 -4.71 -34.09 -9.31
N THR A 174 -4.85 -34.95 -8.33
CA THR A 174 -6.04 -35.67 -7.93
C THR A 174 -6.27 -35.50 -6.42
N ALA A 175 -7.30 -36.14 -5.86
CA ALA A 175 -7.49 -36.15 -4.40
C ALA A 175 -6.57 -37.16 -3.66
N HIS A 176 -5.61 -37.75 -4.37
CA HIS A 176 -4.67 -38.74 -3.88
C HIS A 176 -3.26 -38.19 -3.96
N ARG A 177 -2.33 -38.85 -3.27
CA ARG A 177 -0.91 -38.49 -3.35
C ARG A 177 -0.41 -38.54 -4.78
N ASP A 178 0.01 -37.39 -5.28
CA ASP A 178 0.55 -37.18 -6.61
C ASP A 178 2.03 -36.77 -6.60
N THR A 179 2.67 -36.95 -7.74
CA THR A 179 3.99 -36.39 -8.03
C THR A 179 3.91 -35.63 -9.34
N LEU A 180 3.91 -34.31 -9.25
CA LEU A 180 3.65 -33.40 -10.37
C LEU A 180 4.93 -32.67 -10.75
N ARG A 181 5.19 -32.56 -12.06
CA ARG A 181 6.36 -31.88 -12.62
C ARG A 181 5.94 -30.86 -13.66
N GLY A 182 6.39 -29.63 -13.46
CA GLY A 182 6.32 -28.51 -14.39
C GLY A 182 7.25 -28.67 -15.58
N THR A 183 7.45 -27.56 -16.28
CA THR A 183 8.21 -27.44 -17.51
C THR A 183 9.34 -26.42 -17.33
N ALA A 184 9.97 -25.99 -18.42
CA ALA A 184 10.93 -24.88 -18.39
C ALA A 184 10.26 -23.51 -18.63
N ARG A 185 8.93 -23.46 -18.57
CA ARG A 185 8.10 -22.25 -18.71
C ARG A 185 7.41 -21.99 -17.38
N ARG A 186 6.79 -20.81 -17.28
CA ARG A 186 5.89 -20.49 -16.16
C ARG A 186 4.73 -21.48 -16.11
N ASP A 187 4.64 -22.21 -15.01
CA ASP A 187 3.60 -23.18 -14.70
C ASP A 187 2.74 -22.78 -13.49
N VAL A 188 1.52 -23.31 -13.44
CA VAL A 188 0.66 -23.27 -12.26
C VAL A 188 0.28 -24.70 -11.91
N ILE A 189 0.86 -25.22 -10.84
CA ILE A 189 0.74 -26.61 -10.43
C ILE A 189 -0.16 -26.70 -9.20
N CYS A 190 -1.18 -27.54 -9.25
CA CYS A 190 -2.13 -27.75 -8.17
C CYS A 190 -2.16 -29.23 -7.76
N GLY A 191 -1.70 -29.56 -6.54
CA GLY A 191 -1.72 -30.91 -5.97
C GLY A 191 -3.13 -31.40 -5.70
N LEU A 192 -3.94 -30.54 -5.08
CA LEU A 192 -5.28 -30.79 -4.56
C LEU A 192 -5.24 -31.47 -3.20
N GLY A 193 -5.67 -32.71 -3.04
CA GLY A 193 -5.81 -33.33 -1.72
C GLY A 193 -4.78 -34.43 -1.50
N SER A 194 -4.47 -34.72 -0.24
CA SER A 194 -3.43 -35.68 0.18
C SER A 194 -2.03 -35.06 0.17
N ASN A 195 -1.01 -35.87 0.43
CA ASN A 195 0.37 -35.42 0.61
C ASN A 195 1.12 -35.50 -0.73
N ASP A 196 1.23 -34.41 -1.44
CA ASP A 196 1.75 -34.33 -2.80
C ASP A 196 3.22 -33.93 -2.88
N THR A 197 3.83 -34.13 -4.05
CA THR A 197 5.16 -33.61 -4.36
C THR A 197 5.14 -32.86 -5.69
N LEU A 198 5.38 -31.55 -5.66
CA LEU A 198 5.32 -30.64 -6.80
C LEU A 198 6.71 -30.11 -7.14
N PHE A 199 7.09 -30.18 -8.41
CA PHE A 199 8.33 -29.59 -8.93
C PHE A 199 8.01 -28.55 -10.01
N GLY A 200 8.37 -27.27 -9.83
CA GLY A 200 8.23 -26.21 -10.86
C GLY A 200 9.24 -26.35 -12.00
N LEU A 201 10.49 -26.69 -11.65
CA LEU A 201 11.66 -26.81 -12.54
C LEU A 201 12.27 -25.47 -12.93
N ALA A 202 11.99 -24.92 -14.11
CA ALA A 202 12.57 -23.64 -14.52
C ALA A 202 11.45 -22.73 -15.02
N GLY A 203 11.47 -21.46 -14.63
CA GLY A 203 10.33 -20.58 -14.87
C GLY A 203 10.02 -19.74 -13.65
N ASN A 204 8.92 -18.99 -13.71
CA ASN A 204 8.41 -18.26 -12.55
C ASN A 204 7.07 -18.91 -12.17
N ASP A 205 7.13 -19.96 -11.37
CA ASP A 205 6.04 -20.91 -11.20
C ASP A 205 5.13 -20.56 -10.00
N LEU A 206 3.91 -21.08 -10.03
CA LEU A 206 2.98 -21.05 -8.91
C LEU A 206 2.62 -22.48 -8.50
N LEU A 207 3.09 -22.90 -7.32
CA LEU A 207 2.85 -24.24 -6.77
C LEU A 207 1.83 -24.16 -5.64
N LYS A 208 0.75 -24.93 -5.73
CA LYS A 208 -0.31 -25.04 -4.72
C LYS A 208 -0.41 -26.49 -4.26
N GLY A 209 -0.07 -26.76 -3.00
CA GLY A 209 -0.18 -28.08 -2.40
C GLY A 209 -1.65 -28.47 -2.22
N GLY A 210 -2.32 -27.80 -1.29
CA GLY A 210 -3.71 -28.03 -0.94
C GLY A 210 -3.80 -28.70 0.43
N PRO A 211 -4.88 -29.44 0.77
CA PRO A 211 -4.92 -30.13 2.06
C PRO A 211 -3.99 -31.35 2.11
N GLY A 212 -3.03 -31.36 3.02
CA GLY A 212 -2.07 -32.45 3.16
C GLY A 212 -0.72 -31.97 3.69
N ASN A 213 0.24 -32.89 3.80
CA ASN A 213 1.63 -32.54 4.08
C ASN A 213 2.42 -32.63 2.78
N ASP A 214 2.57 -31.50 2.10
CA ASP A 214 3.07 -31.43 0.73
C ASP A 214 4.56 -31.10 0.66
N VAL A 215 5.17 -31.43 -0.48
CA VAL A 215 6.54 -31.04 -0.82
C VAL A 215 6.53 -30.20 -2.09
N LEU A 216 6.86 -28.93 -2.00
CA LEU A 216 6.80 -27.97 -3.11
C LEU A 216 8.21 -27.47 -3.43
N ILE A 217 8.69 -27.72 -4.64
CA ILE A 217 10.05 -27.39 -5.09
C ILE A 217 9.96 -26.50 -6.32
N GLY A 218 10.19 -25.19 -6.16
CA GLY A 218 10.09 -24.21 -7.24
C GLY A 218 11.09 -24.49 -8.37
N GLY A 219 12.38 -24.48 -8.03
CA GLY A 219 13.46 -24.69 -8.99
C GLY A 219 14.15 -23.38 -9.34
N ALA A 220 14.49 -23.18 -10.61
CA ALA A 220 15.19 -22.00 -11.10
C ALA A 220 14.22 -20.92 -11.58
N GLY A 221 14.33 -19.73 -10.99
CA GLY A 221 13.52 -18.55 -11.32
C GLY A 221 12.81 -18.01 -10.08
N THR A 222 11.88 -17.07 -10.29
CA THR A 222 11.14 -16.46 -9.18
C THR A 222 9.79 -17.16 -9.01
N ASP A 223 9.78 -18.11 -8.09
CA ASP A 223 8.63 -18.98 -7.85
C ASP A 223 7.75 -18.48 -6.69
N THR A 224 6.54 -19.00 -6.62
CA THR A 224 5.62 -18.80 -5.50
C THR A 224 5.04 -20.14 -5.08
N ALA A 225 5.10 -20.45 -3.79
CA ALA A 225 4.57 -21.69 -3.23
C ALA A 225 3.57 -21.39 -2.10
N ASP A 226 2.43 -22.08 -2.17
CA ASP A 226 1.37 -22.10 -1.16
C ASP A 226 1.11 -23.56 -0.77
N GLY A 227 1.54 -23.93 0.44
CA GLY A 227 1.36 -25.29 0.96
C GLY A 227 -0.11 -25.65 1.18
N GLY A 228 -0.94 -24.68 1.56
CA GLY A 228 -2.30 -24.95 2.02
C GLY A 228 -2.34 -25.52 3.46
N PRO A 229 -3.44 -26.18 3.86
CA PRO A 229 -3.56 -26.74 5.19
C PRO A 229 -2.72 -28.01 5.38
N GLY A 230 -1.78 -27.96 6.33
CA GLY A 230 -1.04 -29.12 6.82
C GLY A 230 0.39 -28.76 7.18
N ARG A 231 1.30 -29.74 7.17
CA ARG A 231 2.71 -29.52 7.47
C ARG A 231 3.53 -29.71 6.20
N ASP A 232 3.73 -28.61 5.50
CA ASP A 232 4.36 -28.60 4.19
C ASP A 232 5.86 -28.37 4.25
N ARG A 233 6.54 -28.72 3.16
CA ARG A 233 7.96 -28.48 2.95
C ARG A 233 8.15 -27.78 1.63
N CYS A 234 8.76 -26.62 1.69
CA CYS A 234 8.93 -25.76 0.52
C CYS A 234 10.42 -25.51 0.31
N ALA A 235 10.90 -25.71 -0.92
CA ALA A 235 12.29 -25.55 -1.27
C ALA A 235 12.45 -24.80 -2.60
N ALA A 236 13.61 -24.16 -2.75
CA ALA A 236 14.01 -23.22 -3.80
C ALA A 236 13.48 -21.79 -3.61
N GLU A 237 14.10 -20.86 -4.35
CA GLU A 237 14.13 -19.38 -4.23
C GLU A 237 12.79 -18.66 -4.47
N ALA A 238 11.69 -19.26 -4.01
CA ALA A 238 10.36 -18.71 -4.05
C ALA A 238 10.13 -17.67 -2.93
N LYS A 239 9.18 -16.74 -3.17
CA LYS A 239 8.53 -16.02 -2.06
C LYS A 239 7.44 -16.95 -1.49
N ILE A 240 7.65 -17.46 -0.27
CA ILE A 240 6.95 -18.66 0.24
C ILE A 240 6.00 -18.35 1.40
N SER A 241 4.83 -19.01 1.42
CA SER A 241 3.99 -19.23 2.60
C SER A 241 3.86 -20.73 2.85
N CYS A 242 4.63 -21.21 3.82
CA CYS A 242 4.61 -22.55 4.42
C CYS A 242 4.84 -22.34 5.94
#